data_AF-A0A8H8P282-F1
#
_entry.id   AF-A0A8H8P282-F1
#
_cell.length_a   1.000
_cell.length_b   1.000
_cell.length_c   1.000
_cell.angle_alpha   90.00
_cell.angle_beta   90.00
_cell.angle_gamma   90.00
#
_symmetry.space_group_name_H-M   'P 1'
#
loop_
_entity.id
_entity.type
_entity.pdbx_description
1 polymer ?
#
loop_
_entity_poly.entity_id
_entity_poly.type
_entity_poly.pdbx_seq_one_letter_code
_entity_poly.pdbx_strand_id
1 'polypeptide(L)'
;MFVSMTPPVTVDGEEEYEVEGITDMEERNGKWFFRVKWKGYGSEENTWEPRENLKNAKKILEKFEKEMKKKALGAAKALRGGAVS
;
A
#
# COMPACT_ATOMS: atom_id res chain seq x y z
N MET A 1 -24.01 16.06 2.73
CA MET A 1 -23.59 15.47 4.02
C MET A 1 -22.08 15.67 4.09
N PHE A 2 -21.59 16.49 5.03
CA PHE A 2 -20.18 16.86 5.08
C PHE A 2 -19.37 15.63 5.51
N VAL A 3 -18.55 15.11 4.61
CA VAL A 3 -17.60 14.03 4.93
C VAL A 3 -16.58 14.63 5.90
N SER A 4 -16.66 14.23 7.16
CA SER A 4 -15.66 14.56 8.19
C SER A 4 -14.41 13.71 7.92
N MET A 5 -13.68 14.06 6.86
CA MET A 5 -12.33 13.58 6.64
C MET A 5 -11.47 14.05 7.82
N THR A 6 -10.74 13.13 8.42
CA THR A 6 -9.81 13.43 9.51
C THR A 6 -8.83 14.51 9.04
N PRO A 7 -8.67 15.63 9.77
CA PRO A 7 -7.70 16.63 9.38
C PRO A 7 -6.30 16.00 9.38
N PRO A 8 -5.42 16.37 8.42
CA PRO A 8 -4.03 15.98 8.48
C PRO A 8 -3.39 16.45 9.79
N VAL A 9 -2.45 15.66 10.30
CA VAL A 9 -1.58 16.11 11.38
C VAL A 9 -0.37 16.77 10.73
N THR A 10 -0.09 18.02 11.06
CA THR A 10 1.14 18.68 10.62
C THR A 10 2.30 18.26 11.53
N VAL A 11 3.29 17.57 10.98
CA VAL A 11 4.53 17.18 11.67
C VAL A 11 5.69 17.88 10.97
N ASP A 12 6.44 18.71 11.68
CA ASP A 12 7.59 19.46 11.13
C ASP A 12 7.28 20.31 9.89
N GLY A 13 6.02 20.72 9.71
CA GLY A 13 5.55 21.49 8.54
C GLY A 13 5.08 20.64 7.37
N GLU A 14 5.12 19.31 7.47
CA GLU A 14 4.60 18.36 6.48
C GLU A 14 3.24 17.78 6.96
N GLU A 15 2.31 17.58 6.03
CA GLU A 15 1.00 16.97 6.34
C GLU A 15 1.11 15.45 6.35
N GLU A 16 0.81 14.84 7.49
CA GLU A 16 0.70 13.39 7.66
C GLU A 16 -0.77 12.97 7.78
N TYR A 17 -1.15 11.91 7.04
CA TYR A 17 -2.49 11.36 7.01
C TYR A 17 -2.52 9.92 7.51
N GLU A 18 -3.62 9.51 8.14
CA GLU A 18 -3.77 8.14 8.60
C GLU A 18 -3.96 7.18 7.41
N VAL A 19 -3.08 6.18 7.31
CA VAL A 19 -3.13 5.15 6.28
C VAL A 19 -4.07 4.03 6.72
N GLU A 20 -5.08 3.72 5.92
CA GLU A 20 -5.95 2.55 6.10
C GLU A 20 -5.29 1.29 5.54
N GLY A 21 -4.59 1.39 4.41
CA GLY A 21 -3.93 0.25 3.79
C GLY A 21 -3.10 0.60 2.57
N ILE A 22 -2.44 -0.42 2.02
CA ILE A 22 -1.77 -0.35 0.72
C ILE A 22 -2.51 -1.27 -0.23
N THR A 23 -2.91 -0.72 -1.37
CA THR A 23 -3.68 -1.46 -2.38
C THR A 23 -2.80 -2.00 -3.48
N ASP A 24 -1.67 -1.35 -3.75
CA ASP A 24 -0.79 -1.70 -4.89
C ASP A 24 0.66 -1.26 -4.66
N MET A 25 1.59 -1.84 -5.43
CA MET A 25 3.00 -1.43 -5.48
C MET A 25 3.54 -1.47 -6.91
N GLU A 26 4.38 -0.50 -7.26
CA GLU A 26 4.99 -0.38 -8.58
C GLU A 26 6.43 0.13 -8.45
N GLU A 27 7.32 -0.37 -9.30
CA GLU A 27 8.67 0.16 -9.45
C GLU A 27 8.71 1.14 -10.62
N ARG A 28 9.14 2.38 -10.36
CA ARG A 28 9.36 3.41 -11.39
C ARG A 28 10.79 3.92 -11.28
N ASN A 29 11.59 3.71 -12.33
CA ASN A 29 12.99 4.15 -12.42
C ASN A 29 13.86 3.71 -11.22
N GLY A 30 13.73 2.44 -10.79
CA GLY A 30 14.48 1.91 -9.65
C GLY A 30 13.96 2.32 -8.27
N LYS A 31 12.85 3.07 -8.20
CA LYS A 31 12.22 3.49 -6.95
C LYS A 31 10.86 2.82 -6.79
N TRP A 32 10.59 2.35 -5.58
CA TRP A 32 9.30 1.74 -5.22
C TRP A 32 8.29 2.79 -4.79
N PHE A 33 7.13 2.75 -5.45
CA PHE A 33 5.94 3.53 -5.12
C PHE A 33 4.83 2.60 -4.66
N PHE A 34 4.04 3.06 -3.71
CA PHE A 34 2.95 2.30 -3.10
C PHE A 34 1.66 3.09 -3.22
N ARG A 35 0.60 2.41 -3.65
CA ARG A 35 -0.72 3.04 -3.74
C ARG A 35 -1.39 2.98 -2.38
N VAL A 36 -1.52 4.14 -1.75
CA VAL A 36 -1.98 4.29 -0.38
C VAL A 36 -3.49 4.49 -0.36
N LYS A 37 -4.18 3.72 0.50
CA LYS A 37 -5.57 3.95 0.85
C LYS A 37 -5.61 4.78 2.13
N TRP A 38 -6.11 6.00 2.01
CA TRP A 38 -6.23 6.93 3.13
C TRP A 38 -7.51 6.65 3.92
N LYS A 39 -7.41 6.68 5.25
CA LYS A 39 -8.53 6.34 6.14
C LYS A 39 -9.60 7.42 6.11
N GLY A 40 -10.84 7.04 5.84
CA GLY A 40 -11.96 7.98 5.75
C GLY A 40 -12.06 8.71 4.40
N TYR A 41 -11.18 8.39 3.45
CA TYR A 41 -11.23 8.89 2.08
C TYR A 41 -11.73 7.78 1.14
N GLY A 42 -12.30 8.14 0.00
CA GLY A 42 -12.69 7.19 -1.04
C GLY A 42 -11.47 6.56 -1.75
N SER A 43 -11.68 5.56 -2.60
CA SER A 43 -10.58 4.92 -3.35
C SER A 43 -10.04 5.82 -4.48
N GLU A 44 -10.84 6.80 -4.88
CA GLU A 44 -10.52 7.85 -5.83
C GLU A 44 -9.42 8.78 -5.31
N GLU A 45 -9.31 8.94 -3.99
CA GLU A 45 -8.28 9.75 -3.34
C GLU A 45 -6.97 8.99 -3.11
N ASN A 46 -6.87 7.72 -3.52
CA ASN A 46 -5.66 6.94 -3.32
C ASN A 46 -4.50 7.51 -4.16
N THR A 47 -3.39 7.83 -3.49
CA THR A 47 -2.19 8.39 -4.14
C THR A 47 -1.05 7.38 -4.20
N TRP A 48 -0.07 7.65 -5.07
CA TRP A 48 1.16 6.86 -5.18
C TRP A 48 2.27 7.53 -4.38
N GLU A 49 2.58 6.97 -3.22
CA GLU A 49 3.60 7.51 -2.32
C GLU A 49 4.91 6.74 -2.45
N PRO A 50 6.08 7.40 -2.44
CA PRO A 50 7.35 6.71 -2.36
C PRO A 50 7.49 6.01 -1.01
N ARG A 51 8.33 4.96 -0.95
CA ARG A 51 8.63 4.24 0.30
C ARG A 51 9.03 5.16 1.46
N GLU A 52 9.74 6.24 1.14
CA GLU A 52 10.25 7.23 2.09
C GLU A 52 9.13 7.95 2.85
N ASN A 53 7.99 8.22 2.20
CA ASN A 53 6.81 8.86 2.81
C ASN A 53 6.07 7.92 3.77
N LEU A 54 6.28 6.61 3.65
CA LEU A 54 5.61 5.59 4.47
C LEU A 54 6.40 5.19 5.72
N LYS A 55 7.34 6.05 6.17
CA LYS A 55 8.16 5.87 7.37
C LYS A 55 7.34 5.55 8.64
N ASN A 56 6.13 6.09 8.75
CA ASN A 56 5.22 5.90 9.89
C ASN A 56 4.23 4.73 9.68
N ALA A 57 4.16 4.15 8.48
CA ALA A 57 3.25 3.08 8.11
C ALA A 57 3.92 1.69 7.98
N LYS A 58 5.07 1.47 8.65
CA LYS A 58 5.89 0.24 8.54
C LYS A 58 5.08 -1.05 8.74
N LYS A 59 4.21 -1.09 9.75
CA LYS A 59 3.38 -2.28 10.03
C LYS A 59 2.44 -2.62 8.87
N ILE A 60 1.92 -1.61 8.18
CA ILE A 60 1.02 -1.78 7.03
C ILE A 60 1.82 -2.27 5.82
N LEU A 61 3.00 -1.69 5.58
CA LEU A 61 3.94 -2.13 4.55
C LEU A 61 4.34 -3.60 4.72
N GLU A 62 4.80 -3.98 5.91
CA GLU A 62 5.21 -5.36 6.21
C GLU A 62 4.08 -6.36 5.97
N LYS A 63 2.86 -6.01 6.39
CA LYS A 63 1.67 -6.83 6.15
C LYS A 63 1.42 -6.98 4.65
N PHE A 64 1.44 -5.88 3.91
CA PHE A 64 1.24 -5.90 2.45
C PHE A 64 2.30 -6.76 1.74
N GLU A 65 3.59 -6.54 2.03
CA GLU A 65 4.69 -7.30 1.45
C GLU A 65 4.59 -8.80 1.75
N LYS A 66 4.19 -9.16 2.98
CA LYS A 66 3.98 -10.56 3.37
C LYS A 66 2.85 -11.22 2.58
N GLU A 67 1.74 -10.51 2.39
CA GLU A 67 0.62 -11.03 1.59
C GLU A 67 0.98 -11.16 0.11
N MET A 68 1.74 -10.21 -0.45
CA MET A 68 2.25 -10.30 -1.82
C MET A 68 3.20 -11.48 -2.02
N LYS A 69 4.13 -11.71 -1.09
CA LYS A 69 5.01 -12.89 -1.13
C LYS A 69 4.22 -14.21 -1.07
N LYS A 70 3.20 -14.29 -0.23
CA LYS A 70 2.32 -15.47 -0.16
C LYS A 70 1.57 -15.69 -1.47
N LYS A 71 1.00 -14.64 -2.07
CA LYS A 71 0.31 -14.71 -3.36
C LYS A 71 1.24 -15.18 -4.48
N ALA A 72 2.45 -14.61 -4.55
CA ALA A 72 3.46 -15.02 -5.53
C ALA A 72 3.88 -16.48 -5.35
N LEU A 73 4.08 -16.94 -4.10
CA LEU A 73 4.41 -18.34 -3.81
C LEU A 73 3.27 -19.29 -4.17
N GLY A 74 2.02 -18.91 -3.89
CA GLY A 74 0.83 -19.67 -4.28
C GLY A 74 0.70 -19.81 -5.79
N ALA A 75 0.89 -18.71 -6.54
CA ALA A 75 0.89 -18.73 -8.00
C ALA A 75 2.02 -19.62 -8.56
N ALA A 76 3.25 -19.50 -8.04
CA ALA A 76 4.37 -20.34 -8.45
C ALA A 76 4.13 -21.84 -8.18
N LYS A 77 3.46 -22.18 -7.08
CA LYS A 77 3.09 -23.56 -6.75
C LYS A 77 2.00 -24.09 -7.69
N ALA A 78 1.00 -23.27 -8.04
CA ALA A 78 -0.05 -23.65 -8.98
C ALA A 78 0.51 -23.94 -10.39
N LEU A 79 1.46 -23.13 -10.86
CA LEU A 79 2.12 -23.34 -12.15
C LEU A 79 2.95 -24.64 -12.20
N ARG A 80 3.60 -25.02 -11.10
CA ARG A 80 4.38 -26.29 -11.03
C ARG A 80 3.50 -27.54 -10.91
N GLY A 81 2.25 -27.42 -10.48
CA GLY A 81 1.32 -28.55 -10.30
C GLY A 81 0.48 -28.90 -11.53
N GLY A 82 0.54 -28.12 -12.61
CA GLY A 82 -0.37 -28.22 -13.75
C GLY A 82 0.03 -29.15 -14.89
N ALA A 83 1.07 -29.97 -14.74
CA ALA A 83 1.53 -30.89 -15.78
C ALA A 83 1.61 -32.33 -15.27
N VAL A 84 0.46 -32.97 -15.05
CA VAL A 84 0.29 -34.43 -15.13
C VAL A 84 -1.19 -34.77 -15.24
N SER A 85 -1.67 -35.04 -16.47
CA SER A 85 -2.70 -36.02 -16.87
C SER A 85 -3.09 -35.76 -18.31
#